data_AF-A0AAD9K959-F1
#
_entry.id   AF-A0AAD9K959-F1
#
_cell.length_a   1.000
_cell.length_b   1.000
_cell.length_c   1.000
_cell.angle_alpha   90.00
_cell.angle_beta   90.00
_cell.angle_gamma   90.00
#
_symmetry.space_group_name_H-M   'P 1'
#
loop_
_entity.id
_entity.type
_entity.pdbx_description
1 polymer ?
#
loop_
_entity_poly.entity_id
_entity_poly.type
_entity_poly.pdbx_seq_one_letter_code
_entity_poly.pdbx_strand_id
1 'polypeptide(L)'
;MEKYKGFTKGKSTESEFDSLDDLRQAINQLSTNNTSLLGHQLEDMLIRCDYGSKQCGTSNFTAMFNYAFGNCYSFNEGAVHKTNRAGPRYGLKLMLFTEIHEYIPTLAGSTGFKVVVHDQNQVPFPEEEGFHVASGFKTLIGAKRFEMKRLGYPYYDCHPSSTSGELNLYHRMFPKSYSRSVCIRSCYQNELIAKCGCYFDEIPTPEILSSDIQACSINKSREQCSTDLYAKYFDDSAIDIDVICPNCHPVCTQKTDRQTDRQTYRQTDRQTDRQTDRLQNEAEYLESLSQKSDSFKRWFQSLEAKNFSRESLNEKARYALVEVQIFFDELNYEYVYQKQASTPTDVISNLGGQLGLWIGMSLLSVFEYFELLGRLVIFGGRRLRITDIRRQSRDLESIPVQDR
;
A
#
# COMPACT_ATOMS: atom_id res chain seq x y z
N MET A 1 16.11 4.30 -26.06
CA MET A 1 17.50 4.27 -26.59
C MET A 1 18.07 5.64 -26.97
N GLU A 2 17.40 6.52 -27.71
CA GLU A 2 18.04 7.79 -28.17
C GLU A 2 18.44 8.71 -27.02
N LYS A 3 17.63 8.78 -25.96
CA LYS A 3 17.92 9.54 -24.73
C LYS A 3 19.14 8.99 -23.96
N TYR A 4 19.46 7.70 -24.09
CA TYR A 4 20.58 7.06 -23.39
C TYR A 4 21.93 7.23 -24.09
N LYS A 5 21.94 7.54 -25.40
CA LYS A 5 23.17 7.68 -26.22
C LYS A 5 24.12 8.78 -25.74
N GLY A 6 23.62 9.80 -25.04
CA GLY A 6 24.42 10.93 -24.54
C GLY A 6 25.11 10.69 -23.20
N PHE A 7 24.68 9.69 -22.43
CA PHE A 7 25.15 9.44 -21.06
C PHE A 7 26.09 8.24 -20.94
N THR A 8 26.13 7.38 -21.95
CA THR A 8 27.13 6.34 -22.07
C THR A 8 28.47 6.97 -22.46
N LYS A 9 29.43 7.05 -21.52
CA LYS A 9 30.85 7.37 -21.81
C LYS A 9 31.45 6.34 -22.76
N GLY A 10 31.12 6.41 -24.06
CA GLY A 10 31.67 5.54 -25.10
C GLY A 10 31.08 4.12 -25.21
N LYS A 11 30.06 3.75 -24.42
CA LYS A 11 29.37 2.44 -24.53
C LYS A 11 28.13 2.56 -25.43
N SER A 12 28.35 2.46 -26.74
CA SER A 12 27.38 2.92 -27.77
C SER A 12 26.59 1.80 -28.45
N THR A 13 26.55 0.57 -27.94
CA THR A 13 25.91 -0.55 -28.65
C THR A 13 24.95 -1.38 -27.79
N GLU A 14 23.91 -1.91 -28.47
CA GLU A 14 22.83 -2.79 -27.98
C GLU A 14 23.27 -4.02 -27.16
N SER A 15 24.58 -4.28 -27.08
CA SER A 15 25.18 -5.54 -26.63
C SER A 15 26.09 -5.42 -25.39
N GLU A 16 26.06 -4.32 -24.63
CA GLU A 16 27.03 -4.09 -23.53
C GLU A 16 26.40 -3.97 -22.12
N PHE A 17 25.09 -4.12 -21.98
CA PHE A 17 24.46 -4.43 -20.69
C PHE A 17 24.08 -5.91 -20.72
N ASP A 18 25.02 -6.77 -20.33
CA ASP A 18 24.86 -8.22 -20.30
C ASP A 18 23.86 -8.67 -19.21
N SER A 19 23.58 -7.80 -18.22
CA SER A 19 22.61 -8.06 -17.15
C SER A 19 21.83 -6.80 -16.72
N LEU A 20 20.66 -7.02 -16.13
CA LEU A 20 19.83 -5.98 -15.51
C LEU A 20 20.56 -5.28 -14.35
N ASP A 21 21.50 -5.99 -13.71
CA ASP A 21 22.31 -5.49 -12.60
C ASP A 21 23.40 -4.50 -13.07
N ASP A 22 23.97 -4.69 -14.27
CA ASP A 22 24.92 -3.73 -14.85
C ASP A 22 24.24 -2.39 -15.16
N LEU A 23 22.99 -2.44 -15.65
CA LEU A 23 22.22 -1.22 -15.90
C LEU A 23 21.87 -0.52 -14.58
N ARG A 24 21.47 -1.29 -13.56
CA ARG A 24 21.20 -0.76 -12.22
C ARG A 24 22.43 -0.09 -11.64
N GLN A 25 23.60 -0.73 -11.72
CA GLN A 25 24.85 -0.17 -11.21
C GLN A 25 25.21 1.15 -11.92
N ALA A 26 24.98 1.24 -13.23
CA ALA A 26 25.19 2.47 -13.99
C ALA A 26 24.20 3.59 -13.62
N ILE A 27 22.92 3.24 -13.38
CA ILE A 27 21.88 4.19 -12.95
C ILE A 27 22.11 4.68 -11.52
N ASN A 28 22.55 3.81 -10.62
CA ASN A 28 22.82 4.15 -9.22
C ASN A 28 23.97 5.16 -9.06
N GLN A 29 24.85 5.28 -10.06
CA GLN A 29 25.89 6.31 -10.10
C GLN A 29 25.37 7.68 -10.55
N LEU A 30 24.12 7.77 -11.05
CA LEU A 30 23.47 9.00 -11.45
C LEU A 30 22.65 9.58 -10.30
N SER A 31 22.64 10.91 -10.18
CA SER A 31 21.70 11.61 -9.27
C SER A 31 20.25 11.33 -9.69
N THR A 32 19.34 11.23 -8.72
CA THR A 32 17.89 11.01 -8.92
C THR A 32 17.27 11.96 -9.96
N ASN A 33 17.70 13.22 -10.00
CA ASN A 33 17.24 14.20 -10.99
C ASN A 33 17.63 13.80 -12.42
N ASN A 34 18.85 13.29 -12.62
CA ASN A 34 19.33 12.84 -13.92
C ASN A 34 18.62 11.55 -14.35
N THR A 35 18.30 10.67 -13.41
CA THR A 35 17.54 9.44 -13.67
C THR A 35 16.11 9.74 -14.14
N SER A 36 15.45 10.75 -13.54
CA SER A 36 14.10 11.16 -13.95
C SER A 36 14.03 11.71 -15.38
N LEU A 37 15.12 12.31 -15.87
CA LEU A 37 15.21 12.82 -17.25
C LEU A 37 15.37 11.69 -18.29
N LEU A 38 15.93 10.56 -17.88
CA LEU A 38 16.12 9.40 -18.75
C LEU A 38 14.86 8.53 -18.88
N GLY A 39 13.97 8.59 -17.89
CA GLY A 39 12.70 7.86 -17.91
C GLY A 39 11.69 8.41 -18.92
N HIS A 40 10.63 7.62 -19.16
CA HIS A 40 9.48 8.03 -19.97
C HIS A 40 8.80 9.26 -19.34
N GLN A 41 8.45 10.23 -20.19
CA GLN A 41 7.81 11.48 -19.75
C GLN A 41 6.31 11.39 -19.97
N LEU A 42 5.52 12.01 -19.09
CA LEU A 42 4.07 11.94 -19.17
C LEU A 42 3.54 12.61 -20.44
N GLU A 43 4.17 13.70 -20.88
CA GLU A 43 3.82 14.43 -22.10
C GLU A 43 3.97 13.56 -23.35
N ASP A 44 4.95 12.65 -23.34
CA ASP A 44 5.19 11.72 -24.44
C ASP A 44 4.15 10.57 -24.40
N MET A 45 3.85 10.06 -23.20
CA MET A 45 2.96 8.91 -22.99
C MET A 45 1.46 9.24 -23.05
N LEU A 46 1.02 10.40 -22.55
CA LEU A 46 -0.39 10.74 -22.37
C LEU A 46 -0.98 11.32 -23.66
N ILE A 47 -1.70 10.51 -24.43
CA ILE A 47 -2.38 10.96 -25.65
C ILE A 47 -3.71 11.63 -25.35
N ARG A 48 -4.49 11.06 -24.43
CA ARG A 48 -5.82 11.57 -24.07
C ARG A 48 -6.16 11.24 -22.63
N CYS A 49 -6.74 12.20 -21.92
CA CYS A 49 -7.24 12.06 -20.56
C CYS A 49 -8.64 12.67 -20.47
N ASP A 50 -9.63 11.86 -20.08
CA ASP A 50 -10.97 12.33 -19.77
C ASP A 50 -11.39 11.81 -18.39
N TYR A 51 -11.86 12.69 -17.51
CA TYR A 51 -12.47 12.33 -16.24
C TYR A 51 -13.95 12.74 -16.27
N GLY A 52 -14.83 11.74 -16.43
CA GLY A 52 -16.25 11.92 -16.66
C GLY A 52 -16.53 12.67 -17.97
N SER A 53 -16.91 13.95 -17.87
CA SER A 53 -17.17 14.82 -19.04
C SER A 53 -16.17 15.97 -19.16
N LYS A 54 -15.11 15.97 -18.35
CA LYS A 54 -14.06 16.98 -18.36
C LYS A 54 -12.79 16.38 -18.93
N GLN A 55 -12.13 17.13 -19.80
CA GLN A 55 -10.79 16.77 -20.27
C GLN A 55 -9.77 17.08 -19.17
N CYS A 56 -8.87 16.15 -18.91
CA CYS A 56 -7.73 16.34 -18.01
C CYS A 56 -6.43 16.45 -18.82
N GLY A 57 -5.37 16.97 -18.16
CA GLY A 57 -4.05 17.13 -18.76
C GLY A 57 -2.95 16.62 -17.84
N THR A 58 -1.70 16.84 -18.23
CA THR A 58 -0.52 16.44 -17.47
C THR A 58 -0.44 17.11 -16.09
N SER A 59 -1.01 18.30 -15.93
CA SER A 59 -1.07 19.04 -14.65
C SER A 59 -1.92 18.37 -13.56
N ASN A 60 -2.79 17.41 -13.94
CA ASN A 60 -3.58 16.65 -12.97
C ASN A 60 -2.84 15.42 -12.41
N PHE A 61 -1.60 15.20 -12.87
CA PHE A 61 -0.76 14.10 -12.46
C PHE A 61 0.43 14.60 -11.66
N THR A 62 0.82 13.82 -10.66
CA THR A 62 2.03 14.01 -9.87
C THR A 62 3.05 12.95 -10.28
N ALA A 63 4.28 13.37 -10.53
CA ALA A 63 5.36 12.45 -10.83
C ALA A 63 5.89 11.83 -9.53
N MET A 64 6.10 10.51 -9.55
CA MET A 64 6.77 9.77 -8.48
C MET A 64 7.79 8.82 -9.10
N PHE A 65 8.96 8.72 -8.48
CA PHE A 65 9.97 7.76 -8.92
C PHE A 65 9.75 6.43 -8.22
N ASN A 66 9.75 5.35 -9.00
CA ASN A 66 9.72 3.98 -8.52
C ASN A 66 10.99 3.27 -8.98
N TYR A 67 11.62 2.49 -8.11
CA TYR A 67 12.90 1.85 -8.40
C TYR A 67 12.81 0.78 -9.51
N ALA A 68 11.68 0.08 -9.64
CA ALA A 68 11.50 -1.03 -10.57
C ALA A 68 11.00 -0.56 -11.94
N PHE A 69 10.14 0.46 -11.96
CA PHE A 69 9.45 0.94 -13.16
C PHE A 69 9.90 2.34 -13.62
N GLY A 70 10.75 3.03 -12.86
CA GLY A 70 11.22 4.38 -13.17
C GLY A 70 10.14 5.44 -12.89
N ASN A 71 9.95 6.35 -13.85
CA ASN A 71 8.98 7.44 -13.72
C ASN A 71 7.54 6.89 -13.73
N CYS A 72 6.84 7.09 -12.61
CA CYS A 72 5.42 6.78 -12.46
C CYS A 72 4.62 8.07 -12.28
N TYR A 73 3.34 8.04 -12.65
CA TYR A 73 2.47 9.21 -12.62
C TYR A 73 1.14 8.89 -11.93
N SER A 74 0.83 9.65 -10.90
CA SER A 74 -0.35 9.45 -10.06
C SER A 74 -1.41 10.50 -10.36
N PHE A 75 -2.60 10.05 -10.76
CA PHE A 75 -3.75 10.93 -10.94
C PHE A 75 -4.42 11.21 -9.58
N ASN A 76 -4.92 12.44 -9.38
CA ASN A 76 -5.76 12.78 -8.22
C ASN A 76 -5.05 12.67 -6.85
N GLU A 77 -3.76 13.01 -6.79
CA GLU A 77 -2.99 13.03 -5.54
C GLU A 77 -3.09 14.37 -4.77
N GLY A 78 -3.32 15.48 -5.48
CA GLY A 78 -3.48 16.82 -4.89
C GLY A 78 -4.93 17.32 -4.86
N ALA A 79 -5.50 17.60 -6.03
CA ALA A 79 -6.87 18.11 -6.15
C ALA A 79 -7.88 16.96 -6.12
N VAL A 80 -8.69 16.86 -5.06
CA VAL A 80 -9.64 15.76 -4.87
C VAL A 80 -10.74 15.78 -5.93
N HIS A 81 -10.63 14.88 -6.91
CA HIS A 81 -11.65 14.57 -7.89
C HIS A 81 -12.64 13.55 -7.31
N LYS A 82 -13.93 13.90 -7.33
CA LYS A 82 -15.04 13.05 -6.86
C LYS A 82 -15.96 12.69 -8.01
N THR A 83 -16.54 11.49 -7.95
CA THR A 83 -17.57 11.04 -8.87
C THR A 83 -18.87 10.77 -8.13
N ASN A 84 -19.97 11.17 -8.75
CA ASN A 84 -21.32 11.05 -8.20
C ASN A 84 -22.18 10.03 -8.97
N ARG A 85 -21.60 9.37 -9.99
CA ARG A 85 -22.29 8.40 -10.85
C ARG A 85 -21.37 7.22 -11.12
N ALA A 86 -21.92 6.02 -10.98
CA ALA A 86 -21.22 4.79 -11.33
C ALA A 86 -21.20 4.58 -12.85
N GLY A 87 -20.23 3.78 -13.30
CA GLY A 87 -20.12 3.30 -14.67
C GLY A 87 -19.03 3.97 -15.52
N PRO A 88 -18.66 3.34 -16.65
CA PRO A 88 -17.46 3.70 -17.43
C PRO A 88 -17.48 5.12 -18.01
N ARG A 89 -18.67 5.70 -18.21
CA ARG A 89 -18.82 7.06 -18.76
C ARG A 89 -18.38 8.14 -17.78
N TYR A 90 -18.46 7.88 -16.47
CA TYR A 90 -18.21 8.87 -15.42
C TYR A 90 -16.86 8.69 -14.72
N GLY A 91 -16.11 7.65 -15.10
CA GLY A 91 -14.78 7.36 -14.57
C GLY A 91 -13.64 8.10 -15.28
N LEU A 92 -12.42 7.66 -15.01
CA LEU A 92 -11.20 8.10 -15.66
C LEU A 92 -10.96 7.27 -16.92
N LYS A 93 -10.70 7.94 -18.05
CA LYS A 93 -10.36 7.32 -19.33
C LYS A 93 -9.03 7.87 -19.80
N LEU A 94 -8.08 6.98 -20.00
CA LEU A 94 -6.74 7.28 -20.44
C LEU A 94 -6.47 6.59 -21.78
N MET A 95 -5.86 7.32 -22.69
CA MET A 95 -5.20 6.75 -23.86
C MET A 95 -3.71 7.04 -23.74
N LEU A 96 -2.93 5.97 -23.65
CA LEU A 96 -1.51 6.02 -23.39
C LEU A 96 -0.73 5.44 -24.57
N PHE A 97 0.43 6.01 -24.86
CA PHE A 97 1.37 5.53 -25.85
C PHE A 97 2.52 4.81 -25.15
N THR A 98 2.74 3.55 -25.49
CA THR A 98 3.70 2.69 -24.78
C THR A 98 5.15 2.91 -25.18
N GLU A 99 5.45 3.67 -26.24
CA GLU A 99 6.83 3.93 -26.70
C GLU A 99 7.68 2.64 -26.88
N ILE A 100 7.08 1.56 -27.38
CA ILE A 100 7.73 0.22 -27.47
C ILE A 100 9.05 0.26 -28.24
N HIS A 101 9.23 1.23 -29.14
CA HIS A 101 10.46 1.42 -29.92
C HIS A 101 11.64 1.95 -29.09
N GLU A 102 11.40 2.53 -27.91
CA GLU A 102 12.43 3.03 -26.99
C GLU A 102 12.86 1.98 -25.95
N TYR A 103 12.14 0.86 -25.86
CA TYR A 103 12.37 -0.19 -24.87
C TYR A 103 13.75 -0.82 -25.04
N ILE A 104 14.29 -1.31 -23.92
CA ILE A 104 15.52 -2.11 -23.91
C ILE A 104 15.11 -3.58 -24.04
N PRO A 105 15.37 -4.25 -25.19
CA PRO A 105 14.78 -5.55 -25.50
C PRO A 105 15.11 -6.66 -24.48
N THR A 106 16.27 -6.61 -23.84
CA THR A 106 16.73 -7.60 -22.86
C THR A 106 16.14 -7.42 -21.45
N LEU A 107 15.52 -6.26 -21.17
CA LEU A 107 15.04 -5.90 -19.82
C LEU A 107 13.53 -5.72 -19.77
N ALA A 108 12.89 -5.40 -20.89
CA ALA A 108 11.45 -5.21 -20.96
C ALA A 108 10.71 -6.56 -20.86
N GLY A 109 10.32 -6.95 -19.64
CA GLY A 109 9.61 -8.21 -19.39
C GLY A 109 8.17 -8.28 -19.94
N SER A 110 7.56 -7.14 -20.28
CA SER A 110 6.23 -7.08 -20.91
C SER A 110 6.01 -5.75 -21.64
N THR A 111 5.01 -5.66 -22.54
CA THR A 111 4.63 -4.41 -23.21
C THR A 111 3.30 -3.89 -22.68
N GLY A 112 3.25 -2.61 -22.32
CA GLY A 112 2.07 -2.01 -21.72
C GLY A 112 2.39 -1.16 -20.50
N PHE A 113 1.41 -1.02 -19.62
CA PHE A 113 1.53 -0.25 -18.37
C PHE A 113 1.16 -1.10 -17.16
N LYS A 114 1.75 -0.79 -16.01
CA LYS A 114 1.31 -1.30 -14.72
C LYS A 114 0.47 -0.22 -14.04
N VAL A 115 -0.78 -0.53 -13.72
CA VAL A 115 -1.74 0.43 -13.14
C VAL A 115 -2.12 0.00 -11.73
N VAL A 116 -2.06 0.92 -10.78
CA VAL A 116 -2.43 0.70 -9.38
C VAL A 116 -3.57 1.64 -9.01
N VAL A 117 -4.59 1.11 -8.33
CA VAL A 117 -5.65 1.92 -7.71
C VAL A 117 -5.45 1.86 -6.20
N HIS A 118 -5.07 2.99 -5.60
CA HIS A 118 -4.71 3.09 -4.19
C HIS A 118 -5.39 4.28 -3.50
N ASP A 119 -5.36 4.29 -2.17
CA ASP A 119 -5.85 5.42 -1.37
C ASP A 119 -4.91 6.64 -1.49
N GLN A 120 -5.47 7.85 -1.52
CA GLN A 120 -4.73 9.10 -1.73
C GLN A 120 -3.63 9.33 -0.68
N ASN A 121 -3.82 8.83 0.54
CA ASN A 121 -2.90 9.02 1.65
C ASN A 121 -1.93 7.85 1.86
N GLN A 122 -1.81 6.94 0.89
CA GLN A 122 -0.89 5.79 0.96
C GLN A 122 0.12 5.82 -0.18
N VAL A 123 1.31 5.28 0.08
CA VAL A 123 2.35 5.08 -0.94
C VAL A 123 1.96 3.86 -1.79
N PRO A 124 1.87 3.97 -3.12
CA PRO A 124 1.58 2.82 -3.97
C PRO A 124 2.84 1.99 -4.23
N PHE A 125 2.68 0.67 -4.24
CA PHE A 125 3.72 -0.30 -4.61
C PHE A 125 3.28 -1.09 -5.84
N PRO A 126 3.58 -0.61 -7.06
CA PRO A 126 3.18 -1.28 -8.28
C PRO A 126 3.66 -2.72 -8.40
N GLU A 127 4.76 -3.10 -7.74
CA GLU A 127 5.30 -4.45 -7.76
C GLU A 127 4.30 -5.46 -7.18
N GLU A 128 3.62 -5.09 -6.09
CA GLU A 128 2.70 -5.93 -5.32
C GLU A 128 1.24 -5.77 -5.76
N GLU A 129 0.79 -4.52 -5.96
CA GLU A 129 -0.65 -4.20 -6.12
C GLU A 129 -1.06 -3.90 -7.57
N GLY A 130 -0.11 -3.87 -8.50
CA GLY A 130 -0.34 -3.37 -9.86
C GLY A 130 -0.91 -4.40 -10.84
N PHE A 131 -1.84 -3.94 -11.68
CA PHE A 131 -2.43 -4.70 -12.79
C PHE A 131 -1.67 -4.45 -14.09
N HIS A 132 -1.45 -5.51 -14.87
CA HIS A 132 -0.88 -5.39 -16.20
C HIS A 132 -1.93 -4.98 -17.22
N VAL A 133 -1.69 -3.86 -17.90
CA VAL A 133 -2.52 -3.37 -18.99
C VAL A 133 -1.74 -3.52 -20.29
N ALA A 134 -2.19 -4.42 -21.15
CA ALA A 134 -1.49 -4.79 -22.37
C ALA A 134 -1.64 -3.74 -23.50
N SER A 135 -0.57 -3.61 -24.28
CA SER A 135 -0.51 -2.80 -25.51
C SER A 135 -1.48 -3.32 -26.59
N GLY A 136 -2.22 -2.42 -27.26
CA GLY A 136 -3.25 -2.79 -28.24
C GLY A 136 -4.61 -3.21 -27.66
N PHE A 137 -4.77 -3.22 -26.34
CA PHE A 137 -6.02 -3.58 -25.67
C PHE A 137 -6.70 -2.37 -25.03
N LYS A 138 -8.01 -2.52 -24.89
CA LYS A 138 -8.84 -1.67 -24.04
C LYS A 138 -9.15 -2.44 -22.74
N THR A 139 -8.73 -1.86 -21.63
CA THR A 139 -8.89 -2.44 -20.29
C THR A 139 -9.90 -1.63 -19.48
N LEU A 140 -10.95 -2.32 -19.01
CA LEU A 140 -11.98 -1.78 -18.13
C LEU A 140 -11.66 -2.26 -16.70
N ILE A 141 -11.51 -1.31 -15.78
CA ILE A 141 -11.22 -1.56 -14.37
C ILE A 141 -12.40 -1.04 -13.55
N GLY A 142 -13.23 -1.98 -13.09
CA GLY A 142 -14.33 -1.72 -12.17
C GLY A 142 -13.80 -1.73 -10.74
N ALA A 143 -13.94 -0.62 -10.03
CA ALA A 143 -13.51 -0.48 -8.63
C ALA A 143 -14.73 -0.48 -7.70
N LYS A 144 -14.61 -1.18 -6.56
CA LYS A 144 -15.57 -1.15 -5.46
C LYS A 144 -14.87 -0.83 -4.15
N ARG A 145 -15.32 0.21 -3.47
CA ARG A 145 -14.73 0.67 -2.20
C ARG A 145 -15.01 -0.32 -1.08
N PHE A 146 -13.96 -0.73 -0.37
CA PHE A 146 -14.02 -1.55 0.83
C PHE A 146 -13.31 -0.84 1.98
N GLU A 147 -13.98 -0.73 3.12
CA GLU A 147 -13.41 -0.15 4.33
C GLU A 147 -13.61 -1.09 5.51
N MET A 148 -12.51 -1.35 6.23
CA MET A 148 -12.49 -2.19 7.42
C MET A 148 -12.05 -1.38 8.63
N LYS A 149 -12.88 -1.34 9.67
CA LYS A 149 -12.54 -0.76 10.98
C LYS A 149 -12.37 -1.86 12.03
N ARG A 150 -11.13 -2.10 12.43
CA ARG A 150 -10.75 -2.99 13.52
C ARG A 150 -10.99 -2.32 14.88
N LEU A 151 -11.24 -3.13 15.91
CA LEU A 151 -11.13 -2.63 17.28
C LEU A 151 -9.66 -2.32 17.57
N GLY A 152 -9.39 -1.30 18.37
CA GLY A 152 -8.04 -1.03 18.86
C GLY A 152 -7.73 -1.79 20.15
N TYR A 153 -6.60 -1.45 20.74
CA TYR A 153 -6.21 -1.92 22.07
C TYR A 153 -7.35 -1.69 23.09
N PRO A 154 -7.68 -2.66 23.96
CA PRO A 154 -6.98 -3.91 24.28
C PRO A 154 -7.38 -5.14 23.44
N TYR A 155 -8.23 -4.98 22.42
CA TYR A 155 -8.74 -6.13 21.65
C TYR A 155 -7.82 -6.55 20.52
N TYR A 156 -7.15 -5.57 19.91
CA TYR A 156 -6.26 -5.81 18.77
C TYR A 156 -5.25 -4.67 18.67
N ASP A 157 -3.97 -5.02 18.47
CA ASP A 157 -2.89 -4.04 18.30
C ASP A 157 -2.90 -3.52 16.86
N CYS A 158 -3.33 -2.29 16.68
CA CYS A 158 -3.37 -1.61 15.38
C CYS A 158 -2.94 -0.16 15.51
N HIS A 159 -2.37 0.37 14.43
CA HIS A 159 -1.98 1.78 14.36
C HIS A 159 -3.15 2.68 13.99
N PRO A 160 -3.36 3.83 14.67
CA PRO A 160 -4.34 4.81 14.24
C PRO A 160 -3.96 5.39 12.87
N SER A 161 -4.95 5.60 12.00
CA SER A 161 -4.74 6.07 10.63
C SER A 161 -4.13 7.48 10.52
N SER A 162 -4.11 8.24 11.63
CA SER A 162 -3.58 9.60 11.72
C SER A 162 -2.18 9.69 12.32
N THR A 163 -1.54 8.57 12.65
CA THR A 163 -0.16 8.60 13.13
C THR A 163 0.74 9.06 11.99
N SER A 164 1.23 10.30 12.08
CA SER A 164 2.38 10.77 11.32
C SER A 164 3.53 9.84 11.69
N GLY A 165 3.95 9.00 10.75
CA GLY A 165 5.04 8.08 10.94
C GLY A 165 6.33 8.88 11.11
N GLU A 166 6.70 9.21 12.34
CA GLU A 166 7.95 9.91 12.62
C GLU A 166 9.19 9.01 12.37
N LEU A 167 9.01 7.74 11.97
CA LEU A 167 10.10 6.75 11.82
C LEU A 167 9.95 5.74 10.66
N ASN A 168 9.15 5.99 9.62
CA ASN A 168 9.17 5.19 8.39
C ASN A 168 10.06 5.84 7.32
N LEU A 169 10.94 5.06 6.71
CA LEU A 169 11.96 5.55 5.77
C LEU A 169 11.35 6.25 4.54
N TYR A 170 10.12 5.90 4.19
CA TYR A 170 9.38 6.49 3.07
C TYR A 170 8.77 7.86 3.36
N HIS A 171 8.55 8.27 4.61
CA HIS A 171 7.81 9.49 4.94
C HIS A 171 8.48 10.77 4.44
N ARG A 172 9.82 10.76 4.36
CA ARG A 172 10.60 11.88 3.83
C ARG A 172 10.51 12.03 2.32
N MET A 173 10.35 10.92 1.60
CA MET A 173 10.14 10.96 0.15
C MET A 173 8.68 11.18 -0.22
N PHE A 174 7.77 10.61 0.56
CA PHE A 174 6.34 10.70 0.34
C PHE A 174 5.66 11.04 1.68
N PRO A 175 5.13 12.26 1.87
CA PRO A 175 4.44 12.66 3.10
C PRO A 175 3.05 12.01 3.18
N LYS A 176 3.04 10.68 3.32
CA LYS A 176 1.87 9.80 3.32
C LYS A 176 1.68 9.15 4.67
N SER A 177 0.47 8.66 4.92
CA SER A 177 0.10 7.94 6.13
C SER A 177 0.77 6.57 6.18
N TYR A 178 0.86 6.04 7.39
CA TYR A 178 1.38 4.70 7.65
C TYR A 178 0.61 3.62 6.88
N SER A 179 1.35 2.65 6.32
CA SER A 179 0.83 1.38 5.83
C SER A 179 1.70 0.24 6.34
N ARG A 180 1.11 -0.96 6.50
CA ARG A 180 1.86 -2.14 6.98
C ARG A 180 3.02 -2.49 6.03
N SER A 181 2.79 -2.40 4.71
CA SER A 181 3.83 -2.66 3.70
C SER A 181 5.00 -1.68 3.80
N VAL A 182 4.74 -0.38 4.01
CA VAL A 182 5.80 0.63 4.25
C VAL A 182 6.62 0.30 5.49
N CYS A 183 5.97 -0.16 6.57
CA CYS A 183 6.64 -0.53 7.82
C CYS A 183 7.55 -1.73 7.64
N ILE A 184 7.04 -2.81 7.01
CA ILE A 184 7.80 -4.04 6.78
C ILE A 184 9.03 -3.75 5.92
N ARG A 185 8.89 -2.97 4.84
CA ARG A 185 10.02 -2.57 3.98
C ARG A 185 11.05 -1.72 4.74
N SER A 186 10.59 -0.79 5.57
CA SER A 186 11.48 0.02 6.41
C SER A 186 12.22 -0.82 7.47
N CYS A 187 11.51 -1.77 8.09
CA CYS A 187 12.07 -2.72 9.05
C CYS A 187 13.15 -3.59 8.39
N TYR A 188 12.84 -4.17 7.23
CA TYR A 188 13.77 -4.99 6.46
C TYR A 188 15.05 -4.23 6.10
N GLN A 189 14.95 -2.98 5.64
CA GLN A 189 16.11 -2.17 5.32
C GLN A 189 16.99 -1.89 6.54
N ASN A 190 16.40 -1.57 7.68
CA ASN A 190 17.15 -1.34 8.92
C ASN A 190 17.88 -2.61 9.38
N GLU A 191 17.21 -3.76 9.30
CA GLU A 191 17.77 -5.06 9.64
C GLU A 191 18.89 -5.48 8.69
N LEU A 192 18.74 -5.19 7.40
CA LEU A 192 19.79 -5.41 6.41
C LEU A 192 21.04 -4.59 6.73
N ILE A 193 20.88 -3.30 7.03
CA ILE A 193 22.00 -2.43 7.40
C ILE A 193 22.69 -2.95 8.67
N ALA A 194 21.92 -3.36 9.67
CA ALA A 194 22.44 -3.85 10.94
C ALA A 194 23.21 -5.18 10.80
N LYS A 195 22.73 -6.11 9.97
CA LYS A 195 23.31 -7.46 9.84
C LYS A 195 24.34 -7.58 8.73
N CYS A 196 24.07 -7.01 7.56
CA CYS A 196 24.90 -7.15 6.35
C CYS A 196 25.79 -5.92 6.08
N GLY A 197 25.54 -4.78 6.75
CA GLY A 197 26.33 -3.56 6.56
C GLY A 197 26.20 -2.97 5.14
N CYS A 198 25.05 -3.18 4.50
CA CYS A 198 24.70 -2.67 3.17
C CYS A 198 23.21 -2.32 3.12
N TYR A 199 22.79 -1.63 2.07
CA TYR A 199 21.38 -1.25 1.85
C TYR A 199 20.87 -1.76 0.50
N PHE A 200 19.55 -1.98 0.38
CA PHE A 200 18.88 -2.18 -0.90
C PHE A 200 18.58 -0.83 -1.55
N ASP A 201 18.90 -0.69 -2.84
CA ASP A 201 18.70 0.55 -3.62
C ASP A 201 17.21 0.86 -3.84
N GLU A 202 16.38 -0.17 -3.73
CA GLU A 202 14.93 -0.12 -3.91
C GLU A 202 14.19 0.51 -2.73
N ILE A 203 14.84 0.58 -1.57
CA ILE A 203 14.25 1.02 -0.32
C ILE A 203 14.98 2.27 0.18
N PRO A 204 14.28 3.30 0.66
CA PRO A 204 14.91 4.52 1.15
C PRO A 204 15.84 4.21 2.32
N THR A 205 16.95 4.94 2.43
CA THR A 205 17.88 4.80 3.56
C THR A 205 17.61 5.83 4.66
N PRO A 206 18.04 5.56 5.91
CA PRO A 206 18.00 6.53 7.00
C PRO A 206 18.90 7.75 6.74
N GLU A 207 18.59 8.89 7.37
CA GLU A 207 19.32 10.17 7.20
C GLU A 207 20.79 10.09 7.64
N ILE A 208 21.08 9.35 8.71
CA ILE A 208 22.44 9.18 9.26
C ILE A 208 23.00 7.87 8.73
N LEU A 209 23.16 7.77 7.41
CA LEU A 209 23.88 6.67 6.80
C LEU A 209 25.38 7.01 6.79
N SER A 210 26.20 6.20 7.46
CA SER A 210 27.65 6.33 7.39
C SER A 210 28.10 6.26 5.92
N SER A 211 29.01 7.14 5.51
CA SER A 211 29.56 7.18 4.14
C SER A 211 30.20 5.86 3.68
N ASP A 212 30.49 4.97 4.61
CA ASP A 212 31.11 3.66 4.38
C ASP A 212 30.11 2.57 3.98
N ILE A 213 28.80 2.84 4.12
CA ILE A 213 27.74 1.90 3.77
C ILE A 213 27.36 2.11 2.30
N GLN A 214 27.48 1.05 1.52
CA GLN A 214 27.21 1.01 0.09
C GLN A 214 26.06 0.05 -0.22
N ALA A 215 25.51 0.17 -1.42
CA ALA A 215 24.52 -0.76 -1.94
C ALA A 215 25.02 -2.22 -1.87
N CYS A 216 24.12 -3.16 -1.54
CA CYS A 216 24.49 -4.59 -1.45
C CYS A 216 24.97 -5.16 -2.80
N SER A 217 24.47 -4.62 -3.93
CA SER A 217 24.85 -5.03 -5.29
C SER A 217 26.33 -4.83 -5.61
N ILE A 218 27.04 -3.91 -4.94
CA ILE A 218 28.43 -3.59 -5.25
C ILE A 218 29.41 -4.70 -4.81
N ASN A 219 29.08 -5.45 -3.75
CA ASN A 219 29.98 -6.43 -3.17
C ASN A 219 29.28 -7.79 -3.04
N LYS A 220 29.80 -8.79 -3.77
CA LYS A 220 29.26 -10.15 -3.83
C LYS A 220 29.06 -10.82 -2.46
N SER A 221 29.92 -10.53 -1.47
CA SER A 221 29.73 -11.10 -0.12
C SER A 221 28.54 -10.48 0.62
N ARG A 222 28.31 -9.18 0.41
CA ARG A 222 27.16 -8.45 0.97
C ARG A 222 25.87 -8.82 0.24
N GLU A 223 25.93 -8.99 -1.08
CA GLU A 223 24.83 -9.48 -1.92
C GLU A 223 24.35 -10.88 -1.49
N GLN A 224 25.28 -11.78 -1.16
CA GLN A 224 24.91 -13.10 -0.65
C GLN A 224 24.21 -13.00 0.71
N CYS A 225 24.73 -12.17 1.63
CA CYS A 225 24.07 -11.90 2.91
C CYS A 225 22.66 -11.32 2.72
N SER A 226 22.49 -10.38 1.78
CA SER A 226 21.20 -9.75 1.51
C SER A 226 20.19 -10.73 0.92
N THR A 227 20.65 -11.64 0.06
CA THR A 227 19.82 -12.71 -0.53
C THR A 227 19.40 -13.73 0.54
N ASP A 228 20.32 -14.15 1.40
CA ASP A 228 20.04 -15.06 2.52
C ASP A 228 19.05 -14.44 3.52
N LEU A 229 19.15 -13.12 3.75
CA LEU A 229 18.21 -12.40 4.60
C LEU A 229 16.85 -12.27 3.92
N TYR A 230 16.81 -11.93 2.63
CA TYR A 230 15.57 -11.83 1.86
C TYR A 230 14.80 -13.15 1.87
N ALA A 231 15.48 -14.27 1.66
CA ALA A 231 14.87 -15.60 1.69
C ALA A 231 14.16 -15.89 3.03
N LYS A 232 14.74 -15.45 4.16
CA LYS A 232 14.12 -15.60 5.49
C LYS A 232 12.87 -14.72 5.70
N TYR A 233 12.81 -13.57 5.03
CA TYR A 233 11.69 -12.64 5.17
C TYR A 233 10.52 -12.97 4.24
N PHE A 234 10.80 -13.50 3.05
CA PHE A 234 9.83 -13.62 1.97
C PHE A 234 9.59 -15.05 1.46
N ASP A 235 10.51 -16.00 1.71
CA ASP A 235 10.48 -17.35 1.12
C ASP A 235 10.28 -18.45 2.19
N ASP A 236 10.80 -18.25 3.41
CA ASP A 236 10.72 -19.25 4.49
C ASP A 236 9.46 -19.08 5.36
N SER A 237 8.49 -19.98 5.18
CA SER A 237 7.24 -20.05 5.99
C SER A 237 7.44 -20.44 7.47
N ALA A 238 8.68 -20.62 7.93
CA ALA A 238 9.00 -21.07 9.28
C ALA A 238 9.02 -19.95 10.33
N ILE A 239 9.16 -18.69 9.93
CA ILE A 239 9.25 -17.54 10.84
C ILE A 239 8.16 -16.53 10.48
N ASP A 240 7.32 -16.18 11.45
CA ASP A 240 6.29 -15.16 11.28
C ASP A 240 6.94 -13.78 11.14
N ILE A 241 6.55 -13.02 10.11
CA ILE A 241 7.05 -11.67 9.85
C ILE A 241 6.76 -10.72 11.02
N ASP A 242 5.71 -11.01 11.79
CA ASP A 242 5.36 -10.25 13.00
C ASP A 242 6.36 -10.52 14.16
N VAL A 243 7.15 -11.62 14.11
CA VAL A 243 8.26 -11.84 15.06
C VAL A 243 9.49 -11.02 14.67
N ILE A 244 9.74 -10.89 13.37
CA ILE A 244 10.91 -10.16 12.86
C ILE A 244 10.68 -8.64 12.95
N CYS A 245 9.47 -8.20 12.63
CA CYS A 245 9.06 -6.80 12.64
C CYS A 245 7.87 -6.58 13.61
N PRO A 246 8.07 -6.68 14.93
CA PRO A 246 6.99 -6.70 15.93
C PRO A 246 6.17 -5.41 16.00
N ASN A 247 6.74 -4.28 15.58
CA ASN A 247 6.06 -2.97 15.62
C ASN A 247 5.20 -2.70 14.37
N CYS A 248 5.19 -3.60 13.38
CA CYS A 248 4.49 -3.43 12.11
C CYS A 248 3.06 -3.96 12.12
N HIS A 249 2.24 -3.40 13.02
CA HIS A 249 0.81 -3.72 13.11
C HIS A 249 0.01 -3.11 11.95
N PRO A 250 -1.09 -3.73 11.50
CA PRO A 250 -1.94 -3.13 10.49
C PRO A 250 -2.66 -1.88 11.04
N VAL A 251 -3.17 -1.05 10.13
CA VAL A 251 -3.97 0.12 10.52
C VAL A 251 -5.33 -0.28 11.06
N CYS A 252 -5.82 0.47 12.06
CA CYS A 252 -7.13 0.23 12.65
C CYS A 252 -8.25 0.48 11.63
N THR A 253 -8.11 1.51 10.78
CA THR A 253 -9.03 1.76 9.66
C THR A 253 -8.29 1.54 8.35
N GLN A 254 -8.59 0.44 7.68
CA GLN A 254 -8.04 0.08 6.39
C GLN A 254 -9.02 0.42 5.28
N LYS A 255 -8.51 1.05 4.24
CA LYS A 255 -9.23 1.46 3.05
C LYS A 255 -8.58 0.78 1.86
N THR A 256 -9.36 0.01 1.11
CA THR A 256 -8.89 -0.72 -0.05
C THR A 256 -9.98 -0.71 -1.11
N ASP A 257 -9.60 -0.60 -2.37
CA ASP A 257 -10.56 -0.73 -3.47
C ASP A 257 -10.42 -2.14 -4.03
N ARG A 258 -11.50 -2.93 -4.03
CA ARG A 258 -11.51 -4.22 -4.73
C ARG A 258 -11.68 -3.94 -6.21
N GLN A 259 -10.77 -4.44 -7.03
CA GLN A 259 -10.81 -4.23 -8.48
C GLN A 259 -11.28 -5.50 -9.19
N THR A 260 -12.03 -5.31 -10.27
CA THR A 260 -12.24 -6.32 -11.30
C THR A 260 -11.78 -5.76 -12.64
N ASP A 261 -10.94 -6.51 -13.34
CA ASP A 261 -10.42 -6.12 -14.64
C ASP A 261 -11.06 -6.97 -15.76
N ARG A 262 -11.34 -6.31 -16.88
CA ARG A 262 -11.76 -6.96 -18.12
C ARG A 262 -10.98 -6.37 -19.28
N GLN A 263 -10.28 -7.22 -20.01
CA GLN A 263 -9.51 -6.82 -21.19
C GLN A 263 -10.24 -7.23 -22.46
N THR A 264 -10.29 -6.32 -23.42
CA THR A 264 -10.83 -6.56 -24.75
C THR A 264 -9.83 -6.05 -25.77
N TYR A 265 -9.51 -6.85 -26.78
CA TYR A 265 -8.69 -6.35 -27.89
C TYR A 265 -9.38 -5.13 -28.47
N ARG A 266 -8.60 -4.14 -28.90
CA ARG A 266 -9.14 -2.94 -29.53
C ARG A 266 -9.65 -3.26 -30.95
N GLN A 267 -10.66 -4.13 -31.04
CA GLN A 267 -11.45 -4.35 -32.25
C GLN A 267 -12.44 -3.20 -32.30
N THR A 268 -12.48 -2.48 -33.42
CA THR A 268 -13.71 -1.82 -33.82
C THR A 268 -14.80 -2.90 -33.85
N ASP A 269 -15.96 -2.63 -33.25
CA ASP A 269 -17.08 -3.59 -33.15
C ASP A 269 -17.23 -4.39 -34.45
N ARG A 270 -17.09 -5.71 -34.30
CA ARG A 270 -17.03 -6.67 -35.42
C ARG A 270 -18.42 -6.98 -35.98
N GLN A 271 -19.33 -6.00 -35.99
CA GLN A 271 -20.66 -6.16 -36.57
C GLN A 271 -20.90 -5.08 -37.65
N THR A 272 -21.01 -5.59 -38.88
CA THR A 272 -21.72 -5.07 -40.07
C THR A 272 -21.54 -3.59 -40.42
N ASP A 273 -20.58 -3.26 -41.29
CA ASP A 273 -20.59 -2.14 -42.26
C ASP A 273 -19.30 -2.15 -43.11
N ARG A 274 -19.35 -1.57 -44.32
CA ARG A 274 -18.30 -1.61 -45.38
C ARG A 274 -16.89 -1.30 -44.85
N GLN A 275 -15.91 -2.12 -45.26
CA GLN A 275 -14.52 -2.09 -44.74
C GLN A 275 -13.74 -0.80 -45.09
N THR A 276 -13.98 -0.19 -46.24
CA THR A 276 -13.22 1.00 -46.71
C THR A 276 -13.51 2.27 -45.91
N ASP A 277 -14.78 2.55 -45.59
CA ASP A 277 -15.16 3.76 -44.84
C ASP A 277 -14.64 3.69 -43.39
N ARG A 278 -14.58 2.48 -42.81
CA ARG A 278 -13.99 2.26 -41.48
C ARG A 278 -12.49 2.53 -41.45
N LEU A 279 -11.75 2.08 -42.47
CA LEU A 279 -10.30 2.31 -42.55
C LEU A 279 -9.96 3.79 -42.72
N GLN A 280 -10.78 4.55 -43.45
CA GLN A 280 -10.64 6.00 -43.58
C GLN A 280 -10.94 6.73 -42.27
N ASN A 281 -12.06 6.42 -41.62
CA ASN A 281 -12.41 7.01 -40.31
C ASN A 281 -11.38 6.67 -39.22
N GLU A 282 -10.79 5.47 -39.28
CA GLU A 282 -9.74 5.06 -38.34
C GLU A 282 -8.40 5.77 -38.61
N ALA A 283 -8.01 5.91 -39.87
CA ALA A 283 -6.81 6.66 -40.24
C ALA A 283 -6.94 8.12 -39.79
N GLU A 284 -8.08 8.77 -40.06
CA GLU A 284 -8.35 10.14 -39.61
C GLU A 284 -8.34 10.24 -38.07
N TYR A 285 -8.89 9.24 -37.38
CA TYR A 285 -8.85 9.20 -35.92
C TYR A 285 -7.42 9.07 -35.38
N LEU A 286 -6.61 8.15 -35.91
CA LEU A 286 -5.21 7.99 -35.50
C LEU A 286 -4.37 9.23 -35.83
N GLU A 287 -4.63 9.87 -36.96
CA GLU A 287 -4.00 11.14 -37.32
C GLU A 287 -4.38 12.24 -36.32
N SER A 288 -5.65 12.33 -35.93
CA SER A 288 -6.09 13.28 -34.88
C SER A 288 -5.43 13.03 -33.53
N LEU A 289 -5.16 11.76 -33.18
CA LEU A 289 -4.44 11.40 -31.97
C LEU A 289 -2.96 11.77 -32.07
N SER A 290 -2.38 11.67 -33.25
CA SER A 290 -0.98 12.04 -33.47
C SER A 290 -0.70 13.51 -33.18
N GLN A 291 -1.67 14.38 -33.38
CA GLN A 291 -1.52 15.80 -33.06
C GLN A 291 -1.51 16.08 -31.55
N LYS A 292 -1.84 15.09 -30.70
CA LYS A 292 -1.92 15.27 -29.25
C LYS A 292 -0.62 14.98 -28.50
N SER A 293 0.32 14.24 -29.10
CA SER A 293 1.64 13.96 -28.52
C SER A 293 2.72 14.05 -29.57
N ASP A 294 3.75 14.84 -29.29
CA ASP A 294 4.88 15.03 -30.21
C ASP A 294 5.72 13.75 -30.37
N SER A 295 5.84 12.93 -29.32
CA SER A 295 6.52 11.63 -29.42
C SER A 295 5.77 10.68 -30.35
N PHE A 296 4.47 10.53 -30.14
CA PHE A 296 3.64 9.70 -31.02
C PHE A 296 3.64 10.22 -32.46
N LYS A 297 3.55 11.54 -32.66
CA LYS A 297 3.62 12.16 -33.99
C LYS A 297 4.90 11.80 -34.73
N ARG A 298 6.06 11.99 -34.10
CA ARG A 298 7.37 11.68 -34.69
C ARG A 298 7.49 10.20 -35.04
N TRP A 299 7.08 9.34 -34.12
CA TRP A 299 7.09 7.90 -34.35
C TRP A 299 6.14 7.50 -35.49
N PHE A 300 4.92 8.02 -35.51
CA PHE A 300 3.93 7.73 -36.54
C PHE A 300 4.40 8.16 -37.93
N GLN A 301 4.96 9.37 -38.06
CA GLN A 301 5.56 9.86 -39.31
C GLN A 301 6.75 8.98 -39.77
N SER A 302 7.55 8.46 -38.83
CA SER A 302 8.65 7.55 -39.16
C SER A 302 8.16 6.21 -39.73
N LEU A 303 6.95 5.78 -39.35
CA LEU A 303 6.32 4.58 -39.91
C LEU A 303 5.72 4.86 -41.29
N GLU A 304 5.11 6.02 -41.49
CA GLU A 304 4.60 6.44 -42.80
C GLU A 304 5.71 6.48 -43.86
N ALA A 305 6.91 6.94 -43.48
CA ALA A 305 8.08 6.99 -44.35
C ALA A 305 8.56 5.60 -44.84
N LYS A 306 8.14 4.51 -44.19
CA LYS A 306 8.53 3.13 -44.56
C LYS A 306 7.63 2.49 -45.62
N ASN A 307 6.72 3.25 -46.25
CA ASN A 307 5.83 2.78 -47.33
C ASN A 307 5.02 1.51 -46.97
N PHE A 308 4.59 1.37 -45.72
CA PHE A 308 3.68 0.28 -45.32
C PHE A 308 2.28 0.45 -45.93
N SER A 309 1.53 -0.65 -46.06
CA SER A 309 0.10 -0.57 -46.37
C SER A 309 -0.64 0.15 -45.22
N ARG A 310 -1.69 0.91 -45.56
CA ARG A 310 -2.51 1.63 -44.56
C ARG A 310 -3.03 0.71 -43.44
N GLU A 311 -3.41 -0.52 -43.80
CA GLU A 311 -3.89 -1.51 -42.82
C GLU A 311 -2.79 -1.90 -41.82
N SER A 312 -1.58 -2.18 -42.31
CA SER A 312 -0.45 -2.56 -41.46
C SER A 312 0.03 -1.38 -40.60
N LEU A 313 -0.02 -0.15 -41.13
CA LEU A 313 0.27 1.06 -40.37
C LEU A 313 -0.73 1.23 -39.21
N ASN A 314 -2.03 1.14 -39.49
CA ASN A 314 -3.08 1.26 -38.48
C ASN A 314 -2.98 0.15 -37.43
N GLU A 315 -2.64 -1.08 -37.82
CA GLU A 315 -2.40 -2.18 -36.89
C GLU A 315 -1.22 -1.90 -35.95
N LYS A 316 -0.08 -1.45 -36.47
CA LYS A 316 1.09 -1.06 -35.66
C LYS A 316 0.76 0.09 -34.71
N ALA A 317 0.04 1.10 -35.19
CA ALA A 317 -0.39 2.24 -34.39
C ALA A 317 -1.34 1.83 -33.25
N ARG A 318 -2.30 0.95 -33.54
CA ARG A 318 -3.18 0.37 -32.51
C ARG A 318 -2.39 -0.40 -31.47
N TYR A 319 -1.46 -1.26 -31.90
CA TYR A 319 -0.65 -2.07 -31.00
C TYR A 319 0.19 -1.22 -30.05
N ALA A 320 0.66 -0.05 -30.49
CA ALA A 320 1.44 0.87 -29.64
C ALA A 320 0.60 1.73 -28.69
N LEU A 321 -0.74 1.68 -28.78
CA LEU A 321 -1.65 2.43 -27.93
C LEU A 321 -2.33 1.53 -26.90
N VAL A 322 -2.56 2.09 -25.71
CA VAL A 322 -3.26 1.45 -24.60
C VAL A 322 -4.45 2.31 -24.23
N GLU A 323 -5.63 1.70 -24.04
CA GLU A 323 -6.80 2.41 -23.48
C GLU A 323 -7.15 1.82 -22.11
N VAL A 324 -7.17 2.66 -21.09
CA VAL A 324 -7.55 2.27 -19.72
C VAL A 324 -8.77 3.08 -19.31
N GLN A 325 -9.80 2.40 -18.81
CA GLN A 325 -10.96 3.05 -18.21
C GLN A 325 -11.16 2.53 -16.79
N ILE A 326 -10.99 3.43 -15.81
CA ILE A 326 -11.18 3.14 -14.39
C ILE A 326 -12.47 3.81 -13.93
N PHE A 327 -13.40 3.04 -13.37
CA PHE A 327 -14.69 3.54 -12.93
C PHE A 327 -15.19 2.78 -11.71
N PHE A 328 -16.16 3.34 -11.00
CA PHE A 328 -16.86 2.62 -9.94
C PHE A 328 -17.99 1.78 -10.52
N ASP A 329 -18.04 0.50 -10.18
CA ASP A 329 -19.13 -0.41 -10.58
C ASP A 329 -20.45 0.02 -9.94
N GLU A 330 -20.39 0.36 -8.65
CA GLU A 330 -21.50 0.83 -7.82
C GLU A 330 -21.02 2.01 -6.95
N LEU A 331 -21.92 2.92 -6.58
CA LEU A 331 -21.61 4.02 -5.64
C LEU A 331 -21.74 3.62 -4.17
N ASN A 332 -22.14 2.38 -3.89
CA ASN A 332 -22.12 1.85 -2.53
C ASN A 332 -20.68 1.44 -2.16
N TYR A 333 -20.43 1.33 -0.87
CA TYR A 333 -19.17 0.79 -0.36
C TYR A 333 -19.48 -0.24 0.72
N GLU A 334 -18.60 -1.22 0.83
CA GLU A 334 -18.70 -2.24 1.86
C GLU A 334 -17.95 -1.74 3.10
N TYR A 335 -18.67 -1.61 4.22
CA TYR A 335 -18.11 -1.17 5.50
C TYR A 335 -18.18 -2.31 6.52
N VAL A 336 -17.02 -2.90 6.80
CA VAL A 336 -16.89 -3.96 7.80
C VAL A 336 -16.28 -3.36 9.05
N TYR A 337 -16.93 -3.55 10.20
CA TYR A 337 -16.41 -3.02 11.45
C TYR A 337 -16.58 -4.03 12.58
N GLN A 338 -15.58 -4.09 13.45
CA GLN A 338 -15.59 -4.97 14.60
C GLN A 338 -16.31 -4.30 15.77
N LYS A 339 -17.21 -5.05 16.41
CA LYS A 339 -17.89 -4.69 17.66
C LYS A 339 -17.47 -5.65 18.76
N GLN A 340 -17.46 -5.17 20.00
CA GLN A 340 -17.24 -6.02 21.17
C GLN A 340 -18.36 -7.06 21.27
N ALA A 341 -18.00 -8.32 21.53
CA ALA A 341 -18.97 -9.41 21.63
C ALA A 341 -19.81 -9.36 22.92
N SER A 342 -19.27 -8.78 23.99
CA SER A 342 -19.98 -8.59 25.26
C SER A 342 -19.57 -7.27 25.88
N THR A 343 -20.55 -6.49 26.29
CA THR A 343 -20.32 -5.29 27.07
C THR A 343 -20.09 -5.66 28.54
N PRO A 344 -19.43 -4.81 29.34
CA PRO A 344 -19.26 -5.07 30.78
C PRO A 344 -20.59 -5.32 31.51
N THR A 345 -21.67 -4.67 31.06
CA THR A 345 -23.02 -4.87 31.58
C THR A 345 -23.58 -6.26 31.25
N ASP A 346 -23.28 -6.79 30.06
CA ASP A 346 -23.69 -8.15 29.68
C ASP A 346 -23.01 -9.19 30.56
N VAL A 347 -21.73 -8.98 30.89
CA VAL A 347 -20.97 -9.88 31.77
C VAL A 347 -21.59 -9.92 33.17
N ILE A 348 -21.92 -8.75 33.75
CA ILE A 348 -22.55 -8.66 35.08
C ILE A 348 -23.96 -9.27 35.04
N SER A 349 -24.72 -9.01 33.99
CA SER A 349 -26.07 -9.56 33.79
C SER A 349 -26.04 -11.09 33.71
N ASN A 350 -25.13 -11.65 32.89
CA ASN A 350 -24.97 -13.09 32.74
C ASN A 350 -24.51 -13.76 34.03
N LEU A 351 -23.55 -13.14 34.75
CA LEU A 351 -23.10 -13.63 36.05
C LEU A 351 -24.25 -13.62 37.07
N GLY A 352 -24.99 -12.51 37.16
CA GLY A 352 -26.15 -12.40 38.04
C GLY A 352 -27.25 -13.42 37.70
N GLY A 353 -27.51 -13.63 36.41
CA GLY A 353 -28.46 -14.65 35.95
C GLY A 353 -28.05 -16.07 36.32
N GLN A 354 -26.78 -16.43 36.14
CA GLN A 354 -26.28 -17.75 36.51
C GLN A 354 -26.30 -17.96 38.04
N LEU A 355 -25.87 -16.97 38.82
CA LEU A 355 -25.89 -17.07 40.29
C LEU A 355 -27.32 -17.13 40.85
N GLY A 356 -28.25 -16.37 40.25
CA GLY A 356 -29.66 -16.42 40.58
C GLY A 356 -30.31 -17.76 40.21
N LEU A 357 -29.92 -18.37 39.08
CA LEU A 357 -30.48 -19.64 38.62
C LEU A 357 -29.99 -20.84 39.45
N TRP A 358 -28.68 -20.94 39.70
CA TRP A 358 -28.10 -22.13 40.33
C TRP A 358 -28.12 -22.08 41.86
N ILE A 359 -27.88 -20.91 42.44
CA ILE A 359 -27.73 -20.75 43.90
C ILE A 359 -28.95 -20.02 44.49
N GLY A 360 -29.79 -19.39 43.67
CA GLY A 360 -30.84 -18.50 44.16
C GLY A 360 -30.27 -17.20 44.76
N MET A 361 -29.01 -16.88 44.46
CA MET A 361 -28.35 -15.73 45.06
C MET A 361 -28.79 -14.44 44.36
N SER A 362 -29.24 -13.48 45.15
CA SER A 362 -29.60 -12.14 44.68
C SER A 362 -28.60 -11.10 45.18
N LEU A 363 -28.66 -9.89 44.64
CA LEU A 363 -27.89 -8.76 45.16
C LEU A 363 -28.16 -8.51 46.65
N LEU A 364 -29.40 -8.74 47.11
CA LEU A 364 -29.77 -8.63 48.53
C LEU A 364 -29.06 -9.68 49.38
N SER A 365 -28.93 -10.91 48.89
CA SER A 365 -28.21 -11.99 49.57
C SER A 365 -26.73 -11.65 49.79
N VAL A 366 -26.11 -10.92 48.84
CA VAL A 366 -24.73 -10.45 48.98
C VAL A 366 -24.61 -9.39 50.09
N PHE A 367 -25.54 -8.43 50.15
CA PHE A 367 -25.56 -7.44 51.23
C PHE A 367 -25.77 -8.08 52.61
N GLU A 368 -26.67 -9.07 52.70
CA GLU A 368 -26.90 -9.81 53.94
C GLU A 368 -25.63 -10.55 54.41
N TYR A 369 -24.89 -11.17 53.48
CA TYR A 369 -23.61 -11.80 53.80
C TYR A 369 -22.59 -10.80 54.38
N PHE A 370 -22.43 -9.63 53.77
CA PHE A 370 -21.52 -8.60 54.28
C PHE A 370 -21.97 -8.01 55.62
N GLU A 371 -23.27 -7.84 55.82
CA GLU A 371 -23.81 -7.41 57.11
C GLU A 371 -23.50 -8.44 58.22
N LEU A 372 -23.73 -9.73 57.95
CA LEU A 372 -23.43 -10.81 58.87
C LEU A 372 -21.93 -10.85 59.20
N LEU A 373 -21.07 -10.73 58.19
CA LEU A 373 -19.63 -10.73 58.35
C LEU A 373 -19.16 -9.54 59.20
N GLY A 374 -19.72 -8.34 58.95
CA GLY A 374 -19.49 -7.15 59.79
C GLY A 374 -19.91 -7.36 61.25
N ARG A 375 -21.11 -7.92 61.48
CA ARG A 375 -21.60 -8.25 62.83
C ARG A 375 -20.70 -9.26 63.53
N LEU A 376 -20.21 -10.29 62.83
CA LEU A 376 -19.29 -11.30 63.36
C LEU A 376 -17.93 -10.70 63.74
N VAL A 377 -17.37 -9.81 62.91
CA VAL A 377 -16.12 -9.10 63.23
C VAL A 377 -16.28 -8.23 64.48
N ILE A 378 -17.38 -7.47 64.57
CA ILE A 378 -17.69 -6.66 65.76
C ILE A 378 -17.85 -7.54 67.01
N PHE A 379 -18.56 -8.66 66.89
CA PHE A 379 -18.74 -9.60 67.98
C PHE A 379 -17.42 -10.24 68.43
N GLY A 380 -16.59 -10.69 67.48
CA GLY A 380 -15.26 -11.24 67.73
C GLY A 380 -14.34 -10.22 68.42
N GLY A 381 -14.31 -8.98 67.93
CA GLY A 381 -13.56 -7.88 68.54
C GLY A 381 -14.03 -7.54 69.95
N ARG A 382 -15.35 -7.54 70.20
CA ARG A 382 -15.91 -7.37 71.57
C ARG A 382 -15.53 -8.52 72.48
N ARG A 383 -15.53 -9.77 71.99
CA ARG A 383 -15.14 -10.94 72.77
C ARG A 383 -13.66 -10.90 73.15
N LEU A 384 -12.78 -10.52 72.23
CA LEU A 384 -11.35 -10.31 72.51
C LEU A 384 -11.16 -9.21 73.57
N ARG A 385 -11.83 -8.07 73.43
CA ARG A 385 -11.77 -6.96 74.41
C ARG A 385 -12.26 -7.36 75.81
N ILE A 386 -13.32 -8.17 75.92
CA ILE A 386 -13.79 -8.69 77.22
C ILE A 386 -12.78 -9.68 77.81
N THR A 387 -12.12 -10.48 76.98
CA THR A 387 -11.09 -11.43 77.44
C THR A 387 -9.84 -10.70 77.94
N ASP A 388 -9.46 -9.60 77.30
CA ASP A 388 -8.38 -8.72 77.76
C ASP A 388 -8.74 -8.01 79.08
N ILE A 389 -9.96 -7.48 79.22
CA ILE A 389 -10.43 -6.89 80.49
C ILE A 389 -10.42 -7.93 81.63
N ARG A 390 -10.80 -9.19 81.35
CA ARG A 390 -10.74 -10.32 82.31
C ARG A 390 -9.32 -10.81 82.62
N ARG A 391 -8.33 -10.52 81.78
CA ARG A 391 -6.91 -10.72 82.09
C ARG A 391 -6.43 -9.61 83.03
N GLN A 392 -6.72 -8.37 82.67
CA GLN A 392 -6.30 -7.19 83.43
C GLN A 392 -6.90 -7.15 84.86
N SER A 393 -8.14 -7.63 85.04
CA SER A 393 -8.76 -7.75 86.37
C SER A 393 -8.19 -8.89 87.22
N ARG A 394 -7.73 -10.00 86.61
CA ARG A 394 -6.98 -11.05 87.33
C ARG A 394 -5.60 -10.59 87.77
N ASP A 395 -4.96 -9.73 86.98
CA ASP A 395 -3.66 -9.16 87.35
C ASP A 395 -3.81 -8.16 88.53
N LEU A 396 -4.93 -7.45 88.64
CA LEU A 396 -5.25 -6.52 89.75
C LEU A 396 -5.61 -7.21 91.08
N GLU A 397 -6.19 -8.42 91.05
CA GLU A 397 -6.43 -9.24 92.26
C GLU A 397 -5.15 -9.88 92.83
N SER A 398 -4.02 -9.81 92.10
CA SER A 398 -2.73 -10.36 92.55
C SER A 398 -1.85 -9.37 93.34
N ILE A 399 -2.35 -8.15 93.62
CA ILE A 399 -1.63 -7.13 94.39
C ILE A 399 -1.90 -7.33 95.89
N PRO A 400 -0.90 -7.63 96.72
CA PRO A 400 -1.11 -7.85 98.16
C PRO A 400 -1.51 -6.53 98.85
N VAL A 401 -2.58 -6.59 99.64
CA VAL A 401 -3.01 -5.51 100.53
C VAL A 401 -1.97 -5.34 101.64
N GLN A 402 -1.29 -4.21 101.64
CA GLN A 402 -0.35 -3.84 102.70
C GLN A 402 -1.14 -3.12 103.79
N ASP A 403 -1.47 -3.84 104.86
CA ASP A 403 -2.09 -3.31 106.07
C ASP A 403 -1.14 -2.35 106.81
N ARG A 404 -1.77 -1.37 107.49
CA ARG A 404 -1.21 -0.21 108.22
C ARG A 404 0.05 -0.44 109.05
#